data_AF-A0A7S2QPS5-F1
#
_entry.id   AF-A0A7S2QPS5-F1
#
_cell.length_a   1.000
_cell.length_b   1.000
_cell.length_c   1.000
_cell.angle_alpha   90.00
_cell.angle_beta   90.00
_cell.angle_gamma   90.00
#
_symmetry.space_group_name_H-M   'P 1'
#
loop_
_entity.id
_entity.type
_entity.pdbx_description
1 polymer ?
#
loop_
_entity_poly.entity_id
_entity_poly.type
_entity_poly.pdbx_seq_one_letter_code
_entity_poly.pdbx_strand_id
1 'polypeptide(L)'
;ICNQLNERLASTRTLPHVTWLTMCALLEGLDWKNAARWYPRFDGDEGLLSAQYNPFLQYALGVSTWLFTILIQLLVIRIGGVWLGHDCHTFVDACSVANVSVLVMDEPYHGYYIHGKAPSNRGDWCHTDLAKVLHEEDKGIGLSRGLPPDGACQTFEMYLPPEMAVQLPGGMPAHFRSTLCKVYGDVNSLLLSFANMRPEKPSVHQLGQMSLHRCTVQSIVDSMVHAVMRGASEVVRPRKTNWFWGTIPFGGVQTLRQPVFLKDLTGLSWLSSLAYGSGLRVAGVELPIGFEWYVGLLEMLTFQLCWRFQGSIYLGTALAFIVNQVVLGLYAFCGRRQLAYTTMINPVFLVGGTPRAQSLIFGVVALAFFVDEVSRGAG
;
A
#
# COMPACT_ATOMS: atom_id res chain seq x y z
N ILE A 1 -8.81 11.74 -1.07
CA ILE A 1 -7.52 11.01 -1.12
C ILE A 1 -7.20 10.30 0.19
N CYS A 2 -6.99 10.99 1.31
CA CYS A 2 -6.58 10.33 2.57
C CYS A 2 -7.58 9.30 3.10
N ASN A 3 -8.87 9.58 3.06
CA ASN A 3 -9.88 8.59 3.46
C ASN A 3 -9.84 7.34 2.56
N GLN A 4 -9.66 7.54 1.25
CA GLN A 4 -9.53 6.46 0.28
C GLN A 4 -8.24 5.63 0.46
N LEU A 5 -7.17 6.25 0.95
CA LEU A 5 -5.94 5.56 1.34
C LEU A 5 -6.16 4.76 2.64
N ASN A 6 -6.88 5.35 3.60
CA ASN A 6 -7.23 4.76 4.88
C ASN A 6 -8.07 3.48 4.72
N GLU A 7 -9.04 3.50 3.81
CA GLU A 7 -9.87 2.34 3.44
C GLU A 7 -9.04 1.22 2.83
N ARG A 8 -7.95 1.55 2.12
CA ARG A 8 -7.09 0.56 1.45
C ARG A 8 -6.00 -0.03 2.34
N LEU A 9 -5.75 0.51 3.52
CA LEU A 9 -4.72 0.01 4.45
C LEU A 9 -4.90 -1.49 4.75
N ALA A 10 -6.15 -1.93 4.94
CA ALA A 10 -6.49 -3.31 5.27
C ALA A 10 -6.88 -4.17 4.05
N SER A 11 -6.84 -3.59 2.85
CA SER A 11 -7.20 -4.30 1.64
C SER A 11 -6.16 -5.38 1.35
N THR A 12 -6.63 -6.58 1.05
CA THR A 12 -5.83 -7.76 0.71
C THR A 12 -6.27 -8.26 -0.64
N ARG A 13 -5.37 -8.93 -1.37
CA ARG A 13 -5.68 -9.49 -2.68
C ARG A 13 -6.64 -10.67 -2.55
N THR A 14 -6.38 -11.57 -1.62
CA THR A 14 -7.23 -12.72 -1.31
C THR A 14 -8.32 -12.34 -0.31
N LEU A 15 -9.47 -13.01 -0.38
CA LEU A 15 -10.59 -12.76 0.53
C LEU A 15 -10.65 -13.88 1.59
N PRO A 16 -10.29 -13.61 2.86
CA PRO A 16 -10.18 -14.63 3.89
C PRO A 16 -11.48 -15.42 4.11
N HIS A 17 -12.63 -14.73 4.05
CA HIS A 17 -13.94 -15.37 4.18
C HIS A 17 -14.20 -16.38 3.04
N VAL A 18 -13.85 -16.03 1.79
CA VAL A 18 -13.96 -16.95 0.65
C VAL A 18 -13.01 -18.14 0.82
N THR A 19 -11.78 -17.88 1.28
CA THR A 19 -10.78 -18.94 1.53
C THR A 19 -11.31 -19.97 2.52
N TRP A 20 -11.74 -19.51 3.70
CA TRP A 20 -12.13 -20.43 4.78
C TRP A 20 -13.48 -21.11 4.56
N LEU A 21 -14.43 -20.43 3.89
CA LEU A 21 -15.68 -21.06 3.48
C LEU A 21 -15.43 -22.15 2.43
N THR A 22 -14.57 -21.89 1.44
CA THR A 22 -14.22 -22.88 0.41
C THR A 22 -13.46 -24.07 1.02
N MET A 23 -12.51 -23.81 1.92
CA MET A 23 -11.80 -24.85 2.67
C MET A 23 -12.77 -25.75 3.46
N CYS A 24 -13.73 -25.15 4.17
CA CYS A 24 -14.75 -25.89 4.90
C CYS A 24 -15.62 -26.72 3.96
N ALA A 25 -16.08 -26.14 2.84
CA ALA A 25 -16.89 -26.83 1.85
C ALA A 25 -16.16 -28.01 1.19
N LEU A 26 -14.88 -27.88 0.86
CA LEU A 26 -14.10 -28.96 0.25
C LEU A 26 -13.78 -30.07 1.26
N LEU A 27 -13.30 -29.72 2.46
CA LEU A 27 -12.84 -30.71 3.42
C LEU A 27 -13.98 -31.43 4.15
N GLU A 28 -15.01 -30.71 4.56
CA GLU A 28 -16.19 -31.29 5.24
C GLU A 28 -17.34 -31.56 4.27
N GLY A 29 -17.67 -30.61 3.38
CA GLY A 29 -18.82 -30.75 2.48
C GLY A 29 -18.64 -31.81 1.38
N LEU A 30 -17.42 -32.00 0.87
CA LEU A 30 -17.08 -33.05 -0.11
C LEU A 30 -16.31 -34.22 0.49
N ASP A 31 -16.21 -34.28 1.83
CA ASP A 31 -15.52 -35.35 2.55
C ASP A 31 -14.05 -35.57 2.15
N TRP A 32 -13.37 -34.55 1.62
CA TRP A 32 -11.95 -34.66 1.25
C TRP A 32 -11.05 -35.00 2.44
N LYS A 33 -11.48 -34.67 3.67
CA LYS A 33 -10.80 -35.07 4.92
C LYS A 33 -10.49 -36.57 4.99
N ASN A 34 -11.28 -37.43 4.34
CA ASN A 34 -11.04 -38.87 4.34
C ASN A 34 -9.74 -39.27 3.63
N ALA A 35 -9.24 -38.45 2.70
CA ALA A 35 -7.94 -38.65 2.06
C ALA A 35 -6.76 -38.48 3.04
N ALA A 36 -6.97 -37.86 4.21
CA ALA A 36 -5.95 -37.70 5.25
C ALA A 36 -5.83 -38.91 6.20
N ARG A 37 -6.63 -39.96 6.02
CA ARG A 37 -6.59 -41.17 6.86
C ARG A 37 -5.44 -42.08 6.45
N TRP A 38 -5.04 -42.99 7.35
CA TRP A 38 -4.03 -44.01 7.04
C TRP A 38 -4.38 -44.89 5.83
N TYR A 39 -5.68 -45.06 5.56
CA TYR A 39 -6.20 -45.72 4.38
C TYR A 39 -7.07 -44.72 3.58
N PRO A 40 -6.49 -44.02 2.60
CA PRO A 40 -7.20 -43.01 1.83
C PRO A 40 -8.15 -43.71 0.84
N ARG A 41 -9.43 -43.82 1.21
CA ARG A 41 -10.51 -44.24 0.30
C ARG A 41 -11.68 -43.27 0.42
N PHE A 42 -12.33 -43.03 -0.71
CA PHE A 42 -13.55 -42.23 -0.82
C PHE A 42 -14.82 -43.08 -0.74
N ASP A 43 -14.69 -44.41 -0.87
CA ASP A 43 -15.83 -45.34 -0.83
C ASP A 43 -16.19 -45.71 0.62
N GLY A 44 -17.48 -45.62 0.92
CA GLY A 44 -18.10 -45.55 2.26
C GLY A 44 -18.11 -46.84 3.07
N ASP A 45 -16.97 -47.51 3.21
CA ASP A 45 -16.85 -48.63 4.14
C ASP A 45 -16.70 -48.10 5.57
N GLU A 46 -17.76 -48.21 6.39
CA GLU A 46 -17.88 -47.54 7.70
C GLU A 46 -16.73 -47.90 8.66
N GLY A 47 -16.20 -49.12 8.58
CA GLY A 47 -15.05 -49.56 9.37
C GLY A 47 -13.77 -48.77 9.06
N LEU A 48 -13.56 -48.38 7.80
CA LEU A 48 -12.40 -47.62 7.34
C LEU A 48 -12.57 -46.10 7.56
N LEU A 49 -13.80 -45.60 7.56
CA LEU A 49 -14.14 -44.22 7.96
C LEU A 49 -13.93 -43.96 9.46
N SER A 50 -13.72 -45.00 10.27
CA SER A 50 -13.30 -44.87 11.67
C SER A 50 -11.78 -44.77 11.86
N ALA A 51 -11.00 -45.01 10.79
CA ALA A 51 -9.54 -45.04 10.88
C ALA A 51 -8.95 -43.68 11.28
N GLN A 52 -7.94 -43.68 12.14
CA GLN A 52 -7.29 -42.45 12.61
C GLN A 52 -6.66 -41.66 11.44
N TYR A 53 -6.62 -40.34 11.60
CA TYR A 53 -5.92 -39.47 10.65
C TYR A 53 -4.41 -39.68 10.74
N ASN A 54 -3.75 -39.73 9.59
CA ASN A 54 -2.30 -39.69 9.53
C ASN A 54 -1.84 -38.22 9.61
N PRO A 55 -1.02 -37.84 10.60
CA PRO A 55 -0.60 -36.44 10.77
C PRO A 55 0.07 -35.82 9.53
N PHE A 56 0.85 -36.61 8.77
CA PHE A 56 1.52 -36.11 7.58
C PHE A 56 0.54 -35.87 6.43
N LEU A 57 -0.38 -36.80 6.20
CA LEU A 57 -1.40 -36.66 5.16
C LEU A 57 -2.41 -35.57 5.50
N GLN A 58 -2.77 -35.41 6.77
CA GLN A 58 -3.62 -34.33 7.25
C GLN A 58 -2.99 -32.96 6.98
N TYR A 59 -1.70 -32.80 7.32
CA TYR A 59 -0.98 -31.57 7.03
C TYR A 59 -0.88 -31.32 5.51
N ALA A 60 -0.47 -32.32 4.74
CA ALA A 60 -0.32 -32.22 3.28
C ALA A 60 -1.65 -31.90 2.58
N LEU A 61 -2.75 -32.53 3.00
CA LEU A 61 -4.08 -32.28 2.45
C LEU A 61 -4.56 -30.86 2.78
N GLY A 62 -4.38 -30.40 4.03
CA GLY A 62 -4.75 -29.04 4.40
C GLY A 62 -3.97 -27.99 3.61
N VAL A 63 -2.65 -28.15 3.46
CA VAL A 63 -1.81 -27.22 2.70
C VAL A 63 -2.14 -27.23 1.22
N SER A 64 -2.31 -28.41 0.61
CA SER A 64 -2.66 -28.52 -0.81
C SER A 64 -4.04 -27.92 -1.12
N THR A 65 -5.04 -28.17 -0.27
CA THR A 65 -6.39 -27.60 -0.43
C THR A 65 -6.39 -26.08 -0.25
N TRP A 66 -5.61 -25.57 0.71
CA TRP A 66 -5.46 -24.13 0.95
C TRP A 66 -4.77 -23.43 -0.22
N LEU A 67 -3.64 -23.97 -0.70
CA LEU A 67 -2.95 -23.46 -1.89
C LEU A 67 -3.85 -23.49 -3.12
N PHE A 68 -4.58 -24.58 -3.33
CA PHE A 68 -5.55 -24.71 -4.42
C PHE A 68 -6.62 -23.61 -4.36
N THR A 69 -7.17 -23.36 -3.17
CA THR A 69 -8.17 -22.30 -2.95
C THR A 69 -7.62 -20.92 -3.25
N ILE A 70 -6.40 -20.60 -2.79
CA ILE A 70 -5.73 -19.32 -3.09
C ILE A 70 -5.48 -19.18 -4.59
N LEU A 71 -4.96 -20.22 -5.25
CA LEU A 71 -4.70 -20.19 -6.70
C LEU A 71 -5.98 -19.93 -7.50
N ILE A 72 -7.10 -20.56 -7.12
CA ILE A 72 -8.40 -20.29 -7.74
C ILE A 72 -8.82 -18.83 -7.53
N GLN A 73 -8.72 -18.30 -6.32
CA GLN A 73 -9.06 -16.89 -6.06
C GLN A 73 -8.22 -15.93 -6.90
N LEU A 74 -6.91 -16.15 -6.97
CA LEU A 74 -6.01 -15.35 -7.78
C LEU A 74 -6.35 -15.43 -9.28
N LEU A 75 -6.74 -16.62 -9.77
CA LEU A 75 -7.20 -16.80 -11.14
C LEU A 75 -8.51 -16.03 -11.40
N VAL A 76 -9.47 -16.12 -10.49
CA VAL A 76 -10.75 -15.40 -10.57
C VAL A 76 -10.52 -13.89 -10.58
N ILE A 77 -9.67 -13.37 -9.70
CA ILE A 77 -9.31 -11.94 -9.66
C ILE A 77 -8.59 -11.54 -10.95
N ARG A 78 -7.69 -12.39 -11.45
CA ARG A 78 -6.95 -12.11 -12.69
C ARG A 78 -7.87 -12.01 -13.89
N ILE A 79 -8.82 -12.95 -14.02
CA ILE A 79 -9.83 -12.94 -15.08
C ILE A 79 -10.75 -11.75 -14.88
N GLY A 80 -11.31 -11.56 -13.68
CA GLY A 80 -12.20 -10.45 -13.36
C GLY A 80 -11.58 -9.07 -13.61
N GLY A 81 -10.28 -8.90 -13.31
CA GLY A 81 -9.55 -7.66 -13.56
C GLY A 81 -9.42 -7.29 -15.04
N VAL A 82 -9.54 -8.25 -15.96
CA VAL A 82 -9.61 -7.97 -17.41
C VAL A 82 -10.94 -7.32 -17.78
N TRP A 83 -12.03 -7.69 -17.10
CA TRP A 83 -13.39 -7.24 -17.43
C TRP A 83 -13.82 -6.01 -16.64
N LEU A 84 -13.41 -5.90 -15.37
CA LEU A 84 -13.89 -4.88 -14.41
C LEU A 84 -12.82 -3.84 -14.04
N GLY A 85 -11.57 -4.04 -14.45
CA GLY A 85 -10.43 -3.26 -13.97
C GLY A 85 -10.02 -3.61 -12.55
N HIS A 86 -8.95 -2.99 -12.04
CA HIS A 86 -8.51 -3.15 -10.64
C HIS A 86 -8.83 -1.89 -9.83
N ASP A 87 -9.54 -2.05 -8.70
CA ASP A 87 -9.93 -0.97 -7.76
C ASP A 87 -8.76 -0.14 -7.22
N CYS A 88 -7.55 -0.67 -7.31
CA CYS A 88 -6.34 -0.01 -6.87
C CYS A 88 -5.85 1.05 -7.86
N HIS A 89 -6.13 0.91 -9.16
CA HIS A 89 -5.87 1.97 -10.14
C HIS A 89 -6.73 3.21 -9.87
N THR A 90 -7.95 3.01 -9.37
CA THR A 90 -8.88 4.08 -8.98
C THR A 90 -8.27 5.04 -7.96
N PHE A 91 -7.29 4.62 -7.16
CA PHE A 91 -6.58 5.54 -6.26
C PHE A 91 -5.67 6.50 -7.01
N VAL A 92 -4.87 5.97 -7.93
CA VAL A 92 -3.92 6.76 -8.74
C VAL A 92 -4.68 7.74 -9.61
N ASP A 93 -5.81 7.30 -10.19
CA ASP A 93 -6.71 8.17 -10.95
C ASP A 93 -7.29 9.27 -10.07
N ALA A 94 -7.76 8.94 -8.87
CA ALA A 94 -8.28 9.94 -7.93
C ALA A 94 -7.21 10.97 -7.55
N CYS A 95 -5.96 10.55 -7.32
CA CYS A 95 -4.83 11.46 -7.07
C CYS A 95 -4.58 12.40 -8.26
N SER A 96 -4.67 11.87 -9.48
CA SER A 96 -4.46 12.64 -10.71
C SER A 96 -5.56 13.67 -10.94
N VAL A 97 -6.83 13.27 -10.82
CA VAL A 97 -7.98 14.16 -10.95
C VAL A 97 -7.97 15.24 -9.88
N ALA A 98 -7.57 14.91 -8.64
CA ALA A 98 -7.46 15.86 -7.55
C ALA A 98 -6.22 16.77 -7.63
N ASN A 99 -5.30 16.54 -8.58
CA ASN A 99 -4.01 17.21 -8.68
C ASN A 99 -3.15 17.12 -7.40
N VAL A 100 -3.19 15.95 -6.75
CA VAL A 100 -2.48 15.66 -5.50
C VAL A 100 -1.46 14.57 -5.74
N SER A 101 -0.19 14.88 -5.51
CA SER A 101 0.87 13.88 -5.48
C SER A 101 1.02 13.27 -4.09
N VAL A 102 1.35 11.98 -4.05
CA VAL A 102 1.53 11.21 -2.82
C VAL A 102 2.92 10.61 -2.79
N LEU A 103 3.69 10.93 -1.75
CA LEU A 103 4.98 10.34 -1.45
C LEU A 103 4.81 9.37 -0.28
N VAL A 104 5.24 8.13 -0.44
CA VAL A 104 5.04 7.05 0.52
C VAL A 104 6.41 6.49 0.88
N MET A 105 6.89 6.68 2.10
CA MET A 105 8.16 6.09 2.57
C MET A 105 7.87 4.90 3.47
N ASP A 106 8.24 3.69 3.06
CA ASP A 106 8.20 2.46 3.86
C ASP A 106 9.54 2.21 4.59
N GLU A 107 10.66 2.59 3.97
CA GLU A 107 12.00 2.55 4.55
C GLU A 107 12.67 3.94 4.59
N PRO A 108 13.79 4.14 5.33
CA PRO A 108 14.42 5.46 5.43
C PRO A 108 14.92 6.06 4.10
N TYR A 109 15.18 5.21 3.10
CA TYR A 109 15.74 5.61 1.81
C TYR A 109 15.03 4.96 0.62
N HIS A 110 13.92 4.28 0.85
CA HIS A 110 13.12 3.61 -0.16
C HIS A 110 11.64 3.93 0.10
N GLY A 111 10.87 3.92 -0.98
CA GLY A 111 9.46 4.22 -0.96
C GLY A 111 8.86 4.30 -2.34
N TYR A 112 7.66 4.87 -2.43
CA TYR A 112 6.87 5.01 -3.63
C TYR A 112 6.41 6.46 -3.82
N TYR A 113 6.38 6.89 -5.07
CA TYR A 113 5.91 8.21 -5.46
C TYR A 113 4.79 8.08 -6.49
N ILE A 114 3.65 8.68 -6.19
CA ILE A 114 2.50 8.80 -7.07
C ILE A 114 2.41 10.26 -7.50
N HIS A 115 2.66 10.49 -8.79
CA HIS A 115 2.54 11.80 -9.41
C HIS A 115 1.10 12.02 -9.86
N GLY A 116 0.33 12.74 -9.02
CA GLY A 116 -1.04 13.12 -9.34
C GLY A 116 -1.09 14.47 -10.03
N LYS A 117 -0.84 14.48 -11.35
CA LYS A 117 -0.98 15.68 -12.19
C LYS A 117 -2.29 15.62 -12.96
N ALA A 118 -3.14 16.63 -12.75
CA ALA A 118 -4.38 16.74 -13.51
C ALA A 118 -4.08 17.12 -14.97
N PRO A 119 -4.83 16.59 -15.97
CA PRO A 119 -4.65 16.94 -17.39
C PRO A 119 -4.77 18.45 -17.67
N SER A 120 -5.53 19.15 -16.82
CA SER A 120 -5.74 20.59 -16.88
C SER A 120 -4.89 21.39 -15.87
N ASN A 121 -3.95 20.73 -15.18
CA ASN A 121 -3.09 21.30 -14.13
C ASN A 121 -3.86 21.96 -12.96
N ARG A 122 -5.12 21.56 -12.75
CA ARG A 122 -6.02 22.04 -11.68
C ARG A 122 -6.90 20.89 -11.20
N GLY A 123 -7.12 20.80 -9.88
CA GLY A 123 -7.89 19.71 -9.24
C GLY A 123 -9.36 20.02 -8.94
N ASP A 124 -9.73 21.31 -8.84
CA ASP A 124 -11.09 21.74 -8.46
C ASP A 124 -11.93 22.02 -9.71
N TRP A 125 -12.69 21.02 -10.15
CA TRP A 125 -13.60 21.13 -11.30
C TRP A 125 -15.05 20.94 -10.90
N CYS A 126 -15.94 21.70 -11.56
CA CYS A 126 -17.34 21.31 -11.65
C CYS A 126 -17.43 20.01 -12.46
N HIS A 127 -18.37 19.14 -12.11
CA HIS A 127 -18.56 17.84 -12.77
C HIS A 127 -18.67 17.94 -14.31
N THR A 128 -19.33 18.98 -14.81
CA THR A 128 -19.50 19.22 -16.26
C THR A 128 -18.20 19.57 -16.97
N ASP A 129 -17.32 20.33 -16.31
CA ASP A 129 -16.05 20.74 -16.89
C ASP A 129 -14.99 19.65 -16.75
N LEU A 130 -15.02 18.89 -15.64
CA LEU A 130 -14.21 17.69 -15.49
C LEU A 130 -14.49 16.69 -16.61
N ALA A 131 -15.76 16.45 -16.95
CA ALA A 131 -16.14 15.55 -18.03
C ALA A 131 -15.58 16.01 -19.39
N LYS A 132 -15.54 17.32 -19.65
CA LYS A 132 -14.93 17.87 -20.89
C LYS A 132 -13.43 17.62 -20.93
N VAL A 133 -12.72 17.94 -19.84
CA VAL A 133 -11.26 17.76 -19.75
C VAL A 133 -10.88 16.28 -19.91
N LEU A 134 -11.63 15.37 -19.28
CA LEU A 134 -11.41 13.93 -19.42
C LEU A 134 -11.71 13.44 -20.84
N HIS A 135 -12.72 14.01 -21.51
CA HIS A 135 -13.04 13.67 -22.90
C HIS A 135 -12.00 14.21 -23.89
N GLU A 136 -11.41 15.37 -23.61
CA GLU A 136 -10.27 15.91 -24.36
C GLU A 136 -9.03 15.04 -24.18
N GLU A 137 -8.75 14.62 -22.94
CA GLU A 137 -7.66 13.69 -22.63
C GLU A 137 -7.81 12.34 -23.34
N ASP A 138 -9.03 11.77 -23.39
CA ASP A 138 -9.32 10.52 -24.11
C ASP A 138 -9.04 10.65 -25.62
N LYS A 139 -9.19 11.86 -26.17
CA LYS A 139 -8.80 12.19 -27.55
C LYS A 139 -7.31 12.49 -27.72
N GLY A 140 -6.52 12.41 -26.66
CA GLY A 140 -5.10 12.76 -26.64
C GLY A 140 -4.84 14.27 -26.69
N ILE A 141 -5.82 15.10 -26.35
CA ILE A 141 -5.72 16.56 -26.35
C ILE A 141 -5.47 17.03 -24.92
N GLY A 142 -4.33 17.68 -24.68
CA GLY A 142 -3.99 18.26 -23.37
C GLY A 142 -2.62 17.81 -22.85
N LEU A 143 -2.39 18.04 -21.55
CA LEU A 143 -1.15 17.64 -20.87
C LEU A 143 -1.26 16.17 -20.44
N SER A 144 -0.18 15.41 -20.66
CA SER A 144 -0.06 14.06 -20.13
C SER A 144 0.06 14.06 -18.60
N ARG A 145 -0.61 13.11 -17.93
CA ARG A 145 -0.62 13.02 -16.45
C ARG A 145 0.67 12.48 -15.81
N GLY A 146 1.67 12.07 -16.59
CA GLY A 146 2.88 11.44 -16.07
C GLY A 146 3.98 12.44 -15.65
N LEU A 147 4.95 11.95 -14.87
CA LEU A 147 6.03 12.78 -14.33
C LEU A 147 7.06 13.19 -15.40
N PRO A 148 7.63 12.27 -16.21
CA PRO A 148 8.43 12.67 -17.37
C PRO A 148 7.52 13.31 -18.43
N PRO A 149 7.95 14.40 -19.10
CA PRO A 149 7.17 15.06 -20.15
C PRO A 149 6.80 14.13 -21.31
N ASP A 150 7.57 13.05 -21.51
CA ASP A 150 7.42 12.13 -22.64
C ASP A 150 6.69 10.82 -22.27
N GLY A 151 6.20 10.65 -21.03
CA GLY A 151 5.71 9.35 -20.57
C GLY A 151 4.48 9.43 -19.67
N ALA A 152 3.49 8.57 -19.94
CA ALA A 152 2.25 8.44 -19.17
C ALA A 152 2.39 7.75 -17.78
N CYS A 153 3.62 7.46 -17.34
CA CYS A 153 3.84 6.76 -16.07
C CYS A 153 3.66 7.73 -14.89
N GLN A 154 2.79 7.36 -13.95
CA GLN A 154 2.42 8.19 -12.81
C GLN A 154 2.96 7.65 -11.49
N THR A 155 3.26 6.36 -11.44
CA THR A 155 3.71 5.65 -10.24
C THR A 155 5.17 5.26 -10.36
N PHE A 156 5.93 5.49 -9.31
CA PHE A 156 7.36 5.24 -9.26
C PHE A 156 7.73 4.57 -7.95
N GLU A 157 8.62 3.59 -8.01
CA GLU A 157 9.38 3.13 -6.84
C GLU A 157 10.65 3.98 -6.77
N MET A 158 10.96 4.54 -5.61
CA MET A 158 12.04 5.49 -5.44
C MET A 158 13.08 5.02 -4.44
N TYR A 159 14.34 5.36 -4.73
CA TYR A 159 15.46 5.24 -3.81
C TYR A 159 16.13 6.60 -3.68
N LEU A 160 16.25 7.08 -2.44
CA LEU A 160 16.79 8.41 -2.13
C LEU A 160 18.20 8.28 -1.54
N PRO A 161 19.19 9.05 -2.02
CA PRO A 161 20.53 9.00 -1.45
C PRO A 161 20.55 9.62 -0.03
N PRO A 162 21.40 9.13 0.88
CA PRO A 162 21.43 9.63 2.25
C PRO A 162 21.74 11.12 2.38
N GLU A 163 22.63 11.61 1.51
CA GLU A 163 23.10 13.00 1.50
C GLU A 163 22.33 13.87 0.50
N MET A 164 21.10 13.50 0.14
CA MET A 164 20.30 14.26 -0.81
C MET A 164 20.10 15.71 -0.35
N ALA A 165 20.77 16.63 -1.04
CA ALA A 165 20.58 18.06 -0.87
C ALA A 165 19.61 18.57 -1.95
N VAL A 166 18.65 19.37 -1.51
CA VAL A 166 17.65 19.99 -2.38
C VAL A 166 17.76 21.50 -2.23
N GLN A 167 17.72 22.20 -3.36
CA GLN A 167 17.91 23.64 -3.40
C GLN A 167 16.56 24.34 -3.26
N LEU A 168 16.33 25.00 -2.12
CA LEU A 168 15.06 25.65 -1.84
C LEU A 168 14.94 27.00 -2.54
N PRO A 169 13.70 27.50 -2.76
CA PRO A 169 13.46 28.86 -3.20
C PRO A 169 14.05 29.84 -2.17
N GLY A 170 15.16 30.51 -2.50
CA GLY A 170 15.92 31.34 -1.56
C GLY A 170 17.39 30.93 -1.37
N GLY A 171 17.86 29.88 -2.05
CA GLY A 171 19.29 29.64 -2.31
C GLY A 171 20.03 28.77 -1.29
N MET A 172 19.47 28.54 -0.10
CA MET A 172 20.09 27.65 0.88
C MET A 172 19.82 26.17 0.54
N PRO A 173 20.86 25.32 0.40
CA PRO A 173 20.67 23.89 0.24
C PRO A 173 20.14 23.30 1.56
N ALA A 174 19.08 22.49 1.46
CA ALA A 174 18.53 21.75 2.58
C ALA A 174 18.74 20.25 2.36
N HIS A 175 19.19 19.55 3.39
CA HIS A 175 19.25 18.10 3.36
C HIS A 175 17.84 17.53 3.50
N PHE A 176 17.33 16.92 2.43
CA PHE A 176 15.95 16.45 2.29
C PHE A 176 15.46 15.69 3.52
N ARG A 177 16.22 14.67 3.92
CA ARG A 177 15.87 13.81 5.06
C ARG A 177 15.96 14.53 6.40
N SER A 178 17.06 15.25 6.65
CA SER A 178 17.26 15.95 7.93
C SER A 178 16.12 16.94 8.18
N THR A 179 15.71 17.65 7.13
CA THR A 179 14.61 18.60 7.23
C THR A 179 13.26 17.92 7.41
N LEU A 180 12.98 16.81 6.70
CA LEU A 180 11.75 16.03 6.92
C LEU A 180 11.67 15.48 8.36
N CYS A 181 12.74 14.89 8.87
CA CYS A 181 12.79 14.36 10.23
C CYS A 181 12.59 15.48 11.27
N LYS A 182 13.21 16.65 11.05
CA LYS A 182 13.03 17.82 11.91
C LYS A 182 11.58 18.29 11.91
N VAL A 183 10.99 18.52 10.73
CA VAL A 183 9.60 18.97 10.63
C VAL A 183 8.64 17.95 11.25
N TYR A 184 8.87 16.66 11.04
CA TYR A 184 8.07 15.61 11.67
C TYR A 184 8.17 15.64 13.20
N GLY A 185 9.39 15.80 13.74
CA GLY A 185 9.60 15.95 15.19
C GLY A 185 8.88 17.18 15.75
N ASP A 186 8.99 18.31 15.06
CA ASP A 186 8.33 19.57 15.45
C ASP A 186 6.81 19.43 15.44
N VAL A 187 6.23 18.88 14.35
CA VAL A 187 4.79 18.62 14.24
C VAL A 187 4.31 17.68 15.33
N ASN A 188 5.02 16.59 15.61
CA ASN A 188 4.64 15.65 16.64
C ASN A 188 4.68 16.29 18.04
N SER A 189 5.71 17.10 18.33
CA SER A 189 5.79 17.85 19.59
C SER A 189 4.60 18.83 19.76
N LEU A 190 4.19 19.47 18.67
CA LEU A 190 3.06 20.39 18.64
C LEU A 190 1.73 19.63 18.81
N LEU A 191 1.56 18.48 18.16
CA LEU A 191 0.39 17.61 18.33
C LEU A 191 0.26 17.10 19.78
N LEU A 192 1.37 16.74 20.41
CA LEU A 192 1.39 16.35 21.83
C LEU A 192 1.01 17.52 22.74
N SER A 193 1.37 18.76 22.37
CA SER A 193 0.91 19.95 23.10
C SER A 193 -0.62 20.09 23.02
N PHE A 194 -1.23 19.77 21.87
CA PHE A 194 -2.70 19.76 21.71
C PHE A 194 -3.40 18.74 22.60
N ALA A 195 -2.82 17.54 22.76
CA ALA A 195 -3.44 16.48 23.56
C ALA A 195 -3.64 16.87 25.04
N ASN A 196 -2.82 17.79 25.56
CA ASN A 196 -2.88 18.26 26.94
C ASN A 196 -3.65 19.58 27.10
N MET A 197 -4.12 20.19 26.01
CA MET A 197 -4.83 21.48 26.05
C MET A 197 -6.35 21.27 26.14
N ARG A 198 -6.99 22.00 27.08
CA ARG A 198 -8.45 22.17 27.13
C ARG A 198 -8.84 23.55 26.58
N PRO A 199 -8.81 23.72 25.26
CA PRO A 199 -9.99 24.24 24.56
C PRO A 199 -10.33 23.38 23.32
N GLU A 200 -11.57 23.45 22.85
CA GLU A 200 -12.04 22.70 21.67
C GLU A 200 -11.38 23.13 20.34
N LYS A 201 -10.53 24.17 20.32
CA LYS A 201 -9.88 24.68 19.08
C LYS A 201 -8.44 25.16 19.29
N PRO A 202 -7.50 24.82 18.37
CA PRO A 202 -6.11 25.28 18.42
C PRO A 202 -5.97 26.79 18.22
N SER A 203 -4.95 27.41 18.80
CA SER A 203 -4.71 28.85 18.69
C SER A 203 -4.23 29.26 17.28
N VAL A 204 -4.48 30.51 16.88
CA VAL A 204 -4.08 31.06 15.56
C VAL A 204 -2.57 30.91 15.33
N HIS A 205 -1.76 31.15 16.37
CA HIS A 205 -0.31 30.98 16.29
C HIS A 205 0.08 29.52 15.98
N GLN A 206 -0.57 28.55 16.63
CA GLN A 206 -0.32 27.12 16.41
C GLN A 206 -0.78 26.66 15.02
N LEU A 207 -1.90 27.19 14.52
CA LEU A 207 -2.31 27.01 13.13
C LEU A 207 -1.26 27.58 12.16
N GLY A 208 -0.73 28.78 12.46
CA GLY A 208 0.35 29.39 11.68
C GLY A 208 1.59 28.51 11.62
N GLN A 209 2.02 27.96 12.76
CA GLN A 209 3.15 27.02 12.82
C GLN A 209 2.90 25.75 12.01
N MET A 210 1.72 25.12 12.12
CA MET A 210 1.36 23.97 11.29
C MET A 210 1.37 24.31 9.80
N SER A 211 0.90 25.50 9.42
CA SER A 211 0.94 25.97 8.03
C SER A 211 2.38 26.13 7.53
N LEU A 212 3.27 26.73 8.33
CA LEU A 212 4.68 26.88 7.98
C LEU A 212 5.38 25.53 7.78
N HIS A 213 5.11 24.56 8.65
CA HIS A 213 5.63 23.20 8.51
C HIS A 213 5.18 22.54 7.21
N ARG A 214 3.89 22.67 6.84
CA ARG A 214 3.37 22.18 5.55
C ARG A 214 4.05 22.85 4.36
N CYS A 215 4.16 24.19 4.36
CA CYS A 215 4.81 24.92 3.28
C CYS A 215 6.28 24.52 3.13
N THR A 216 6.98 24.31 4.26
CA THR A 216 8.38 23.89 4.26
C THR A 216 8.55 22.54 3.56
N VAL A 217 7.72 21.56 3.90
CA VAL A 217 7.83 20.24 3.30
C VAL A 217 7.34 20.24 1.86
N GLN A 218 6.26 20.95 1.54
CA GLN A 218 5.82 21.11 0.15
C GLN A 218 6.95 21.70 -0.70
N SER A 219 7.62 22.74 -0.23
CA SER A 219 8.76 23.35 -0.91
C SER A 219 9.93 22.40 -1.14
N ILE A 220 10.26 21.57 -0.14
CA ILE A 220 11.34 20.58 -0.24
C ILE A 220 11.01 19.47 -1.22
N VAL A 221 9.78 18.96 -1.16
CA VAL A 221 9.36 17.87 -2.05
C VAL A 221 9.18 18.37 -3.48
N ASP A 222 8.63 19.57 -3.66
CA ASP A 222 8.54 20.22 -4.96
C ASP A 222 9.92 20.46 -5.58
N SER A 223 10.86 20.97 -4.79
CA SER A 223 12.24 21.17 -5.23
C SER A 223 12.96 19.84 -5.57
N MET A 224 12.65 18.75 -4.85
CA MET A 224 13.10 17.40 -5.20
C MET A 224 12.52 16.95 -6.54
N VAL A 225 11.20 17.06 -6.71
CA VAL A 225 10.49 16.64 -7.93
C VAL A 225 11.01 17.43 -9.13
N HIS A 226 11.19 18.74 -9.00
CA HIS A 226 11.80 19.56 -10.04
C HIS A 226 13.23 19.15 -10.39
N ALA A 227 14.05 18.77 -9.40
CA ALA A 227 15.38 18.24 -9.66
C ALA A 227 15.32 16.91 -10.44
N VAL A 228 14.38 16.03 -10.08
CA VAL A 228 14.12 14.76 -10.78
C VAL A 228 13.66 15.02 -12.22
N MET A 229 12.75 15.98 -12.44
CA MET A 229 12.27 16.33 -13.77
C MET A 229 13.38 16.91 -14.66
N ARG A 230 14.25 17.77 -14.12
CA ARG A 230 15.41 18.30 -14.85
C ARG A 230 16.39 17.21 -15.28
N GLY A 231 16.57 16.18 -14.46
CA GLY A 231 17.47 15.04 -14.70
C GLY A 231 16.75 13.75 -15.11
N ALA A 232 15.55 13.84 -15.69
CA ALA A 232 14.65 12.69 -15.84
C ALA A 232 15.29 11.52 -16.61
N SER A 233 16.10 11.78 -17.63
CA SER A 233 16.79 10.75 -18.43
C SER A 233 17.79 9.91 -17.62
N GLU A 234 18.36 10.46 -16.54
CA GLU A 234 19.40 9.81 -15.74
C GLU A 234 18.84 9.16 -14.46
N VAL A 235 17.83 9.82 -13.88
CA VAL A 235 17.17 9.47 -12.61
C VAL A 235 16.02 8.49 -12.83
N VAL A 236 15.21 8.70 -13.85
CA VAL A 236 14.02 7.87 -14.12
C VAL A 236 14.40 6.71 -15.02
N ARG A 237 14.30 5.50 -14.49
CA ARG A 237 14.73 4.27 -15.17
C ARG A 237 13.56 3.30 -15.30
N PRO A 238 13.46 2.54 -16.39
CA PRO A 238 12.51 1.43 -16.44
C PRO A 238 12.94 0.36 -15.43
N ARG A 239 11.96 -0.29 -14.78
CA ARG A 239 12.24 -1.45 -13.92
C ARG A 239 12.79 -2.59 -14.79
N LYS A 240 14.09 -2.89 -14.66
CA LYS A 240 14.67 -4.09 -15.26
C LYS A 240 14.16 -5.30 -14.48
N THR A 241 13.78 -6.36 -15.17
CA THR A 241 13.20 -7.58 -14.59
C THR A 241 14.22 -8.37 -13.76
N ASN A 242 14.55 -7.93 -12.53
CA ASN A 242 15.14 -8.82 -11.53
C ASN A 242 13.99 -9.47 -10.78
N TRP A 243 13.45 -10.50 -11.42
CA TRP A 243 12.23 -11.25 -11.15
C TRP A 243 12.04 -11.75 -9.72
N PHE A 244 13.10 -11.87 -8.91
CA PHE A 244 13.04 -12.64 -7.67
C PHE A 244 13.45 -11.87 -6.38
N TRP A 245 14.37 -10.90 -6.46
CA TRP A 245 14.97 -10.28 -5.26
C TRP A 245 14.67 -8.79 -5.09
N GLY A 246 13.78 -8.24 -5.91
CA GLY A 246 13.64 -6.79 -6.04
C GLY A 246 14.83 -6.18 -6.77
N THR A 247 14.64 -4.99 -7.33
CA THR A 247 15.71 -4.23 -8.00
C THR A 247 16.32 -3.25 -7.03
N ILE A 248 17.00 -3.75 -6.00
CA ILE A 248 17.83 -2.88 -5.17
C ILE A 248 18.95 -2.32 -6.07
N PRO A 249 19.21 -1.00 -6.04
CA PRO A 249 20.29 -0.42 -6.83
C PRO A 249 21.63 -1.10 -6.51
N PHE A 250 22.40 -1.42 -7.55
CA PHE A 250 23.68 -2.14 -7.44
C PHE A 250 24.64 -1.39 -6.51
N GLY A 251 25.15 -2.06 -5.48
CA GLY A 251 26.01 -1.44 -4.44
C GLY A 251 25.25 -0.88 -3.22
N GLY A 252 23.91 -0.92 -3.23
CA GLY A 252 23.08 -0.45 -2.13
C GLY A 252 22.89 1.08 -2.12
N VAL A 253 21.91 1.53 -1.33
CA VAL A 253 21.45 2.93 -1.31
C VAL A 253 22.55 3.92 -0.91
N GLN A 254 23.54 3.50 -0.11
CA GLN A 254 24.65 4.36 0.32
C GLN A 254 25.56 4.83 -0.82
N THR A 255 25.60 4.09 -1.93
CA THR A 255 26.44 4.42 -3.09
C THR A 255 25.76 5.37 -4.08
N LEU A 256 24.46 5.66 -3.86
CA LEU A 256 23.71 6.54 -4.74
C LEU A 256 24.17 7.98 -4.57
N ARG A 257 24.57 8.61 -5.69
CA ARG A 257 24.85 10.05 -5.76
C ARG A 257 23.62 10.88 -6.10
N GLN A 258 22.63 10.26 -6.73
CA GLN A 258 21.40 10.87 -7.20
C GLN A 258 20.22 9.96 -6.86
N PRO A 259 19.01 10.53 -6.70
CA PRO A 259 17.81 9.72 -6.55
C PRO A 259 17.62 8.81 -7.77
N VAL A 260 16.97 7.68 -7.55
CA VAL A 260 16.59 6.73 -8.60
C VAL A 260 15.09 6.52 -8.53
N PHE A 261 14.41 6.73 -9.66
CA PHE A 261 12.98 6.52 -9.81
C PHE A 261 12.75 5.41 -10.81
N LEU A 262 12.30 4.25 -10.33
CA LEU A 262 11.93 3.12 -11.16
C LEU A 262 10.48 3.27 -11.60
N LYS A 263 10.27 3.30 -12.92
CA LYS A 263 8.91 3.36 -13.50
C LYS A 263 8.13 2.11 -13.11
N ASP A 264 6.99 2.30 -12.47
CA ASP A 264 6.03 1.25 -12.22
C ASP A 264 5.00 1.19 -13.34
N LEU A 265 5.17 0.22 -14.24
CA LEU A 265 4.26 0.03 -15.39
C LEU A 265 2.93 -0.60 -14.97
N THR A 266 2.86 -1.25 -13.81
CA THR A 266 1.62 -1.87 -13.35
C THR A 266 0.72 -0.91 -12.59
N GLY A 267 1.21 0.25 -12.12
CA GLY A 267 0.41 1.19 -11.34
C GLY A 267 0.08 0.74 -9.92
N LEU A 268 0.65 -0.37 -9.47
CA LEU A 268 0.25 -1.09 -8.26
C LEU A 268 1.41 -1.34 -7.29
N SER A 269 2.65 -1.01 -7.65
CA SER A 269 3.83 -1.29 -6.82
C SER A 269 3.75 -0.61 -5.45
N TRP A 270 3.14 0.58 -5.37
CA TRP A 270 2.95 1.33 -4.12
C TRP A 270 2.09 0.60 -3.08
N LEU A 271 1.29 -0.39 -3.50
CA LEU A 271 0.50 -1.22 -2.60
C LEU A 271 1.35 -2.14 -1.72
N SER A 272 2.64 -2.35 -2.05
CA SER A 272 3.54 -3.14 -1.22
C SER A 272 3.78 -2.52 0.15
N SER A 273 3.58 -1.21 0.27
CA SER A 273 3.61 -0.49 1.55
C SER A 273 2.37 -0.78 2.42
N LEU A 274 1.31 -1.35 1.84
CA LEU A 274 0.04 -1.65 2.52
C LEU A 274 -0.11 -3.15 2.81
N ALA A 275 -1.22 -3.55 3.45
CA ALA A 275 -1.51 -4.96 3.73
C ALA A 275 -1.55 -5.83 2.47
N TYR A 276 -1.93 -5.25 1.32
CA TYR A 276 -1.97 -5.89 0.00
C TYR A 276 -0.61 -6.47 -0.44
N GLY A 277 0.50 -5.94 0.08
CA GLY A 277 1.83 -6.47 -0.16
C GLY A 277 2.31 -6.36 -1.61
N SER A 278 3.44 -7.01 -1.89
CA SER A 278 4.02 -7.07 -3.24
C SER A 278 3.56 -8.33 -3.97
N GLY A 279 3.61 -8.33 -5.30
CA GLY A 279 3.27 -9.49 -6.12
C GLY A 279 4.50 -10.13 -6.75
N LEU A 280 4.71 -11.43 -6.56
CA LEU A 280 5.59 -12.20 -7.45
C LEU A 280 4.78 -12.58 -8.68
N ARG A 281 5.12 -12.01 -9.83
CA ARG A 281 4.55 -12.51 -11.07
C ARG A 281 5.22 -13.85 -11.38
N VAL A 282 4.44 -14.90 -11.62
CA VAL A 282 4.88 -16.23 -12.07
C VAL A 282 3.91 -16.71 -13.14
N ALA A 283 4.41 -16.97 -14.35
CA ALA A 283 3.58 -17.44 -15.48
C ALA A 283 2.30 -16.60 -15.73
N GLY A 284 2.38 -15.27 -15.51
CA GLY A 284 1.25 -14.35 -15.71
C GLY A 284 0.27 -14.24 -14.53
N VAL A 285 0.48 -15.00 -13.45
CA VAL A 285 -0.27 -14.90 -12.18
C VAL A 285 0.57 -14.12 -11.16
N GLU A 286 -0.03 -13.19 -10.43
CA GLU A 286 0.65 -12.45 -9.36
C GLU A 286 0.38 -13.08 -7.99
N LEU A 287 1.35 -13.85 -7.51
CA LEU A 287 1.31 -14.46 -6.19
C LEU A 287 1.57 -13.39 -5.11
N PRO A 288 0.81 -13.36 -4.01
CA PRO A 288 1.05 -12.41 -2.93
C PRO A 288 2.37 -12.75 -2.22
N ILE A 289 3.19 -11.73 -1.97
CA ILE A 289 4.36 -11.76 -1.10
C ILE A 289 4.22 -10.65 -0.04
N GLY A 290 4.94 -10.80 1.07
CA GLY A 290 5.02 -9.79 2.11
C GLY A 290 3.94 -10.03 3.15
N PHE A 291 3.34 -8.93 3.63
CA PHE A 291 2.44 -8.96 4.77
C PHE A 291 1.26 -9.93 4.58
N GLU A 292 0.54 -9.83 3.46
CA GLU A 292 -0.60 -10.72 3.17
C GLU A 292 -0.22 -12.20 3.24
N TRP A 293 0.92 -12.58 2.68
CA TRP A 293 1.39 -13.96 2.71
C TRP A 293 1.69 -14.44 4.13
N TYR A 294 2.31 -13.60 4.96
CA TYR A 294 2.56 -13.93 6.37
C TYR A 294 1.27 -14.09 7.17
N VAL A 295 0.27 -13.23 6.92
CA VAL A 295 -1.06 -13.37 7.55
C VAL A 295 -1.71 -14.68 7.11
N GLY A 296 -1.69 -14.99 5.81
CA GLY A 296 -2.20 -16.26 5.28
C GLY A 296 -1.50 -17.51 5.85
N LEU A 297 -0.18 -17.46 6.05
CA LEU A 297 0.57 -18.54 6.70
C LEU A 297 0.20 -18.70 8.18
N LEU A 298 -0.02 -17.61 8.91
CA LEU A 298 -0.47 -17.63 10.31
C LEU A 298 -1.85 -18.27 10.42
N GLU A 299 -2.76 -17.84 9.56
CA GLU A 299 -4.09 -18.40 9.34
C GLU A 299 -4.05 -19.91 9.11
N MET A 300 -3.18 -20.33 8.18
CA MET A 300 -3.00 -21.73 7.83
C MET A 300 -2.41 -22.55 9.00
N LEU A 301 -1.48 -21.96 9.75
CA LEU A 301 -0.93 -22.57 10.95
C LEU A 301 -2.01 -22.76 12.02
N THR A 302 -2.84 -21.74 12.28
CA THR A 302 -3.96 -21.82 13.24
C THR A 302 -4.91 -22.95 12.85
N PHE A 303 -5.31 -23.01 11.58
CA PHE A 303 -6.17 -24.07 11.07
C PHE A 303 -5.57 -25.47 11.29
N GLN A 304 -4.30 -25.67 10.94
CA GLN A 304 -3.62 -26.96 11.08
C GLN A 304 -3.52 -27.42 12.54
N LEU A 305 -3.20 -26.51 13.46
CA LEU A 305 -3.13 -26.82 14.88
C LEU A 305 -4.51 -27.26 15.41
N CYS A 306 -5.57 -26.53 15.07
CA CYS A 306 -6.92 -26.88 15.48
C CYS A 306 -7.38 -28.22 14.89
N TRP A 307 -7.16 -28.45 13.58
CA TRP A 307 -7.54 -29.71 12.95
C TRP A 307 -6.73 -30.88 13.51
N ARG A 308 -5.43 -30.68 13.81
CA ARG A 308 -4.56 -31.74 14.34
C ARG A 308 -4.88 -32.15 15.77
N PHE A 309 -5.14 -31.19 16.65
CA PHE A 309 -5.29 -31.47 18.08
C PHE A 309 -6.74 -31.66 18.50
N GLN A 310 -7.68 -30.95 17.87
CA GLN A 310 -9.10 -31.03 18.21
C GLN A 310 -9.90 -31.87 17.22
N GLY A 311 -9.38 -32.14 16.02
CA GLY A 311 -10.06 -32.93 14.99
C GLY A 311 -11.23 -32.22 14.31
N SER A 312 -11.59 -31.00 14.74
CA SER A 312 -12.69 -30.22 14.18
C SER A 312 -12.20 -29.23 13.13
N ILE A 313 -12.63 -29.44 11.88
CA ILE A 313 -12.33 -28.55 10.75
C ILE A 313 -13.10 -27.24 10.91
N TYR A 314 -14.37 -27.29 11.32
CA TYR A 314 -15.19 -26.10 11.55
C TYR A 314 -14.55 -25.12 12.53
N LEU A 315 -14.08 -25.62 13.69
CA LEU A 315 -13.41 -24.75 14.65
C LEU A 315 -12.10 -24.19 14.09
N GLY A 316 -11.30 -25.01 13.40
CA GLY A 316 -10.07 -24.55 12.76
C GLY A 316 -10.32 -23.42 11.77
N THR A 317 -11.35 -23.54 10.92
CA THR A 317 -11.70 -22.50 9.95
C THR A 317 -12.21 -21.22 10.61
N ALA A 318 -13.05 -21.35 11.65
CA ALA A 318 -13.56 -20.20 12.40
C ALA A 318 -12.43 -19.44 13.11
N LEU A 319 -11.51 -20.16 13.78
CA LEU A 319 -10.39 -19.54 14.47
C LEU A 319 -9.39 -18.92 13.50
N ALA A 320 -9.07 -19.57 12.39
CA ALA A 320 -8.21 -18.98 11.36
C ALA A 320 -8.80 -17.67 10.82
N PHE A 321 -10.11 -17.65 10.52
CA PHE A 321 -10.80 -16.44 10.10
C PHE A 321 -10.77 -15.34 11.18
N ILE A 322 -11.05 -15.68 12.44
CA ILE A 322 -11.02 -14.69 13.54
C ILE A 322 -9.61 -14.13 13.72
N VAL A 323 -8.57 -14.96 13.69
CA VAL A 323 -7.18 -14.53 13.79
C VAL A 323 -6.84 -13.55 12.68
N ASN A 324 -7.23 -13.84 11.43
CA ASN A 324 -7.08 -12.92 10.31
C ASN A 324 -7.76 -11.57 10.58
N GLN A 325 -9.04 -11.58 10.97
CA GLN A 325 -9.79 -10.34 11.21
C GLN A 325 -9.19 -9.51 12.34
N VAL A 326 -8.67 -10.16 13.39
CA VAL A 326 -7.97 -9.47 14.48
C VAL A 326 -6.67 -8.88 13.99
N VAL A 327 -5.85 -9.62 13.24
CA VAL A 327 -4.55 -9.13 12.73
C VAL A 327 -4.76 -7.98 11.75
N LEU A 328 -5.67 -8.10 10.78
CA LEU A 328 -6.01 -7.02 9.85
C LEU A 328 -6.64 -5.84 10.55
N GLY A 329 -7.52 -6.08 11.54
CA GLY A 329 -8.13 -5.03 12.35
C GLY A 329 -7.12 -4.24 13.17
N LEU A 330 -6.16 -4.92 13.80
CA LEU A 330 -5.05 -4.30 14.53
C LEU A 330 -4.10 -3.57 13.59
N TYR A 331 -3.74 -4.19 12.46
CA TYR A 331 -2.90 -3.56 11.44
C TYR A 331 -3.54 -2.27 10.93
N ALA A 332 -4.83 -2.33 10.58
CA ALA A 332 -5.59 -1.17 10.18
C ALA A 332 -5.64 -0.14 11.30
N PHE A 333 -6.01 -0.51 12.52
CA PHE A 333 -6.08 0.39 13.67
C PHE A 333 -4.76 1.13 13.93
N CYS A 334 -3.65 0.38 13.99
CA CYS A 334 -2.31 0.95 14.13
C CYS A 334 -1.96 1.84 12.92
N GLY A 335 -2.27 1.39 11.70
CA GLY A 335 -2.05 2.12 10.46
C GLY A 335 -2.82 3.44 10.41
N ARG A 336 -4.12 3.46 10.78
CA ARG A 336 -4.94 4.68 10.83
C ARG A 336 -4.38 5.67 11.83
N ARG A 337 -4.01 5.16 13.01
CA ARG A 337 -3.41 5.97 14.07
C ARG A 337 -2.08 6.55 13.59
N GLN A 338 -1.22 5.75 12.99
CA GLN A 338 0.07 6.20 12.47
C GLN A 338 -0.08 7.16 11.29
N LEU A 339 -0.96 6.88 10.34
CA LEU A 339 -1.27 7.76 9.21
C LEU A 339 -1.77 9.13 9.70
N ALA A 340 -2.57 9.18 10.77
CA ALA A 340 -2.99 10.44 11.38
C ALA A 340 -1.83 11.24 12.00
N TYR A 341 -0.74 10.57 12.40
CA TYR A 341 0.46 11.22 12.94
C TYR A 341 1.53 11.49 11.88
N THR A 342 1.60 10.68 10.80
CA THR A 342 2.61 10.76 9.73
C THR A 342 2.16 11.53 8.51
N THR A 343 0.86 11.70 8.31
CA THR A 343 0.34 12.68 7.36
C THR A 343 0.45 14.06 7.99
N MET A 344 1.08 15.02 7.31
CA MET A 344 1.12 16.43 7.76
C MET A 344 -0.24 17.15 7.63
N ILE A 345 -1.31 16.38 7.47
CA ILE A 345 -2.67 16.85 7.37
C ILE A 345 -3.18 16.98 8.80
N ASN A 346 -3.83 18.11 9.10
CA ASN A 346 -4.29 18.37 10.46
C ASN A 346 -5.31 17.29 10.85
N PRO A 347 -5.12 16.60 12.00
CA PRO A 347 -5.99 15.51 12.42
C PRO A 347 -7.45 15.92 12.61
N VAL A 348 -7.77 17.21 12.72
CA VAL A 348 -9.15 17.74 12.71
C VAL A 348 -9.89 17.41 11.40
N PHE A 349 -9.18 17.23 10.29
CA PHE A 349 -9.77 16.83 9.00
C PHE A 349 -9.84 15.32 8.80
N LEU A 350 -9.29 14.53 9.74
CA LEU A 350 -9.46 13.09 9.78
C LEU A 350 -10.65 12.79 10.68
N VAL A 351 -11.78 12.42 10.08
CA VAL A 351 -12.99 12.07 10.82
C VAL A 351 -12.70 10.82 11.67
N GLY A 352 -12.65 10.98 12.99
CA GLY A 352 -12.65 9.90 13.98
C GLY A 352 -11.28 9.46 14.48
N GLY A 353 -10.78 10.11 15.54
CA GLY A 353 -9.66 9.59 16.32
C GLY A 353 -9.19 10.55 17.41
N THR A 354 -9.69 10.38 18.63
CA THR A 354 -9.13 11.06 19.81
C THR A 354 -7.68 10.62 20.03
N PRO A 355 -6.72 11.54 20.18
CA PRO A 355 -5.32 11.18 20.38
C PRO A 355 -5.09 10.77 21.84
N ARG A 356 -4.86 9.47 22.07
CA ARG A 356 -4.12 9.00 23.26
C ARG A 356 -2.75 8.51 22.82
N ALA A 357 -1.74 8.74 23.65
CA ALA A 357 -0.32 8.62 23.34
C ALA A 357 0.18 7.17 23.24
N GLN A 358 1.36 7.03 22.62
CA GLN A 358 2.43 6.04 22.83
C GLN A 358 2.86 5.15 21.64
N SER A 359 4.20 5.11 21.54
CA SER A 359 5.17 4.19 20.92
C SER A 359 5.29 4.05 19.40
N LEU A 360 6.53 4.30 18.94
CA LEU A 360 7.13 3.91 17.67
C LEU A 360 6.93 2.41 17.37
N ILE A 361 6.74 2.08 16.09
CA ILE A 361 7.49 1.08 15.30
C ILE A 361 7.11 1.32 13.81
N PHE A 362 8.06 1.07 12.91
CA PHE A 362 8.00 1.15 11.44
C PHE A 362 6.61 1.40 10.83
N GLY A 363 6.45 2.52 10.13
CA GLY A 363 5.25 2.72 9.35
C GLY A 363 5.38 3.77 8.29
N VAL A 364 4.60 3.51 7.26
CA VAL A 364 4.47 4.26 6.03
C VAL A 364 4.24 5.75 6.31
N VAL A 365 5.19 6.60 5.91
CA VAL A 365 4.97 8.05 5.88
C VAL A 365 4.34 8.38 4.53
N ALA A 366 3.03 8.56 4.51
CA ALA A 366 2.33 9.06 3.34
C ALA A 366 2.22 10.59 3.43
N LEU A 367 2.85 11.29 2.50
CA LEU A 367 2.85 12.72 2.39
C LEU A 367 2.06 13.11 1.13
N ALA A 368 0.89 13.72 1.31
CA ALA A 368 0.10 14.25 0.21
C ALA A 368 0.37 15.75 0.06
N PHE A 369 0.62 16.21 -1.16
CA PHE A 369 0.87 17.61 -1.48
C PHE A 369 0.31 17.98 -2.86
N PHE A 370 -0.06 19.24 -3.00
CA PHE A 370 -0.54 19.78 -4.28
C PHE A 370 0.64 19.99 -5.23
N VAL A 371 0.44 19.59 -6.49
CA VAL A 371 1.33 19.95 -7.59
C VAL A 371 0.93 21.36 -8.02
N ASP A 372 1.66 22.37 -7.57
CA ASP A 372 1.42 23.76 -7.96
C ASP A 372 2.55 24.23 -8.86
N GLU A 373 2.46 23.87 -10.15
CA GLU A 373 3.43 24.29 -11.19
C GLU A 373 3.02 25.65 -11.81
N VAL A 374 2.22 26.44 -11.08
CA VAL A 374 1.74 27.74 -11.57
C VAL A 374 2.81 28.81 -11.32
N SER A 375 3.40 29.27 -12.43
CA SER A 375 4.05 30.59 -12.65
C SER A 375 5.58 30.75 -12.53
N ARG A 376 6.38 29.93 -13.23
CA ARG A 376 7.75 30.36 -13.65
C ARG A 376 8.13 30.08 -15.11
N GLY A 377 7.14 29.87 -15.97
CA GLY A 377 7.32 29.68 -17.42
C GLY A 377 6.48 30.67 -18.23
N ALA A 378 6.79 31.96 -18.12
CA ALA A 378 6.40 32.98 -19.09
C ALA A 378 7.43 34.12 -18.99
N GLY A 379 8.54 33.94 -19.72
CA GLY A 379 9.36 35.03 -20.24
C GLY A 379 9.00 35.24 -21.70
#